data_AF-A0A7C2LPN3-F1
#
_entry.id   AF-A0A7C2LPN3-F1
#
_cell.length_a   1.000
_cell.length_b   1.000
_cell.length_c   1.000
_cell.angle_alpha   90.00
_cell.angle_beta   90.00
_cell.angle_gamma   90.00
#
_symmetry.space_group_name_H-M   'P 1'
#
loop_
_entity.id
_entity.type
_entity.pdbx_description
1 polymer ?
#
loop_
_entity_poly.entity_id
_entity_poly.type
_entity_poly.pdbx_seq_one_letter_code
_entity_poly.pdbx_strand_id
1 'polypeptide(L)'
;MQLDATLLDEIKQYWENDVIFKLLSERCSLTKKQLETLLIELLLESKGAKLTVDEKAKLRGVSKGSFLRTKKQAMDNITKSLYTVLLLGYLGLFELPTYSWFLQASETLNGRDPEAISKLLLMLTEVKK
;
A
#
# COMPACT_ATOMS: atom_id res chain seq x y z
N MET A 1 -9.54 21.79 -9.47
CA MET A 1 -8.58 21.96 -10.59
C MET A 1 -7.13 21.92 -10.13
N GLN A 2 -6.64 22.81 -9.24
CA GLN A 2 -5.26 22.70 -8.72
C GLN A 2 -5.03 21.46 -7.84
N LEU A 3 -5.93 21.19 -6.89
CA LEU A 3 -5.83 20.01 -6.00
C LEU A 3 -5.80 18.68 -6.77
N ASP A 4 -6.58 18.58 -7.84
CA ASP A 4 -6.71 17.36 -8.64
C ASP A 4 -5.41 17.05 -9.40
N ALA A 5 -4.81 18.06 -10.04
CA ALA A 5 -3.55 17.91 -10.76
C ALA A 5 -2.41 17.54 -9.80
N THR A 6 -2.29 18.24 -8.68
CA THR A 6 -1.25 17.95 -7.67
C THR A 6 -1.36 16.54 -7.10
N LEU A 7 -2.58 16.06 -6.87
CA LEU A 7 -2.79 14.71 -6.33
C LEU A 7 -2.43 13.61 -7.35
N LEU A 8 -2.78 13.80 -8.62
CA LEU A 8 -2.41 12.87 -9.68
C LEU A 8 -0.89 12.83 -9.89
N ASP A 9 -0.22 13.98 -9.81
CA ASP A 9 1.24 14.06 -9.86
C ASP A 9 1.88 13.31 -8.69
N GLU A 10 1.37 13.47 -7.46
CA GLU A 10 1.86 12.73 -6.29
C GLU A 10 1.68 11.21 -6.44
N ILE A 11 0.54 10.74 -6.96
CA ILE A 11 0.34 9.32 -7.25
C ILE A 11 1.35 8.84 -8.29
N LYS A 12 1.60 9.65 -9.32
CA LYS A 12 2.60 9.34 -10.35
C LYS A 12 4.01 9.24 -9.75
N GLN A 13 4.37 10.12 -8.82
CA GLN A 13 5.65 10.05 -8.11
C GLN A 13 5.85 8.72 -7.38
N TYR A 14 4.81 8.18 -6.73
CA TYR A 14 4.90 6.84 -6.10
C TYR A 14 5.22 5.74 -7.12
N TRP A 15 4.62 5.79 -8.32
CA TRP A 15 4.85 4.74 -9.33
C TRP A 15 6.19 4.87 -10.06
N GLU A 16 6.68 6.10 -10.26
CA GLU A 16 7.86 6.36 -11.07
C GLU A 16 9.14 6.43 -10.24
N ASN A 17 9.08 7.02 -9.04
CA ASN A 17 10.27 7.41 -8.29
C ASN A 17 10.39 6.73 -6.93
N ASP A 18 9.33 6.14 -6.39
CA ASP A 18 9.38 5.40 -5.12
C ASP A 18 9.68 3.91 -5.37
N VAL A 19 10.97 3.57 -5.28
CA VAL A 19 11.49 2.20 -5.49
C VAL A 19 10.86 1.20 -4.52
N ILE A 20 10.61 1.61 -3.28
CA ILE A 20 10.04 0.73 -2.24
C ILE A 20 8.59 0.46 -2.56
N PHE A 21 7.82 1.51 -2.83
CA PHE A 21 6.42 1.40 -3.21
C PHE A 21 6.29 0.46 -4.41
N LYS A 22 7.13 0.65 -5.43
CA LYS A 22 7.14 -0.22 -6.62
C LYS A 22 7.40 -1.69 -6.25
N LEU A 23 8.48 -1.97 -5.51
CA LEU A 23 8.82 -3.34 -5.09
C LEU A 23 7.68 -4.01 -4.31
N LEU A 24 7.08 -3.30 -3.35
CA LEU A 24 6.00 -3.83 -2.53
C LEU A 24 4.69 -3.98 -3.33
N SER A 25 4.40 -3.04 -4.23
CA SER A 25 3.22 -3.08 -5.11
C SER A 25 3.24 -4.27 -6.07
N GLU A 26 4.43 -4.70 -6.50
CA GLU A 26 4.60 -5.84 -7.41
C GLU A 26 4.44 -7.20 -6.71
N ARG A 27 4.56 -7.25 -5.38
CA ARG A 27 4.59 -8.50 -4.60
C ARG A 27 3.42 -8.67 -3.64
N CYS A 28 2.61 -7.64 -3.45
CA CYS A 28 1.46 -7.71 -2.55
C CYS A 28 0.19 -8.25 -3.25
N SER A 29 -0.85 -8.51 -2.46
CA SER A 29 -2.14 -9.02 -2.93
C SER A 29 -3.06 -7.94 -3.53
N LEU A 30 -2.59 -6.70 -3.64
CA LEU A 30 -3.36 -5.57 -4.13
C LEU A 30 -3.00 -5.27 -5.59
N THR A 31 -4.02 -5.17 -6.42
CA THR A 31 -3.89 -4.72 -7.81
C THR A 31 -3.54 -3.22 -7.86
N LYS A 32 -2.91 -2.78 -8.96
CA LYS A 32 -2.68 -1.36 -9.24
C LYS A 32 -3.94 -0.51 -9.02
N LYS A 33 -5.11 -1.01 -9.45
CA LYS A 33 -6.36 -0.26 -9.31
C LYS A 33 -6.76 -0.04 -7.85
N GLN A 34 -6.59 -1.06 -7.02
CA GLN A 34 -6.84 -1.02 -5.57
C GLN A 34 -5.85 -0.09 -4.87
N LEU A 35 -4.57 -0.17 -5.21
CA LEU A 35 -3.52 0.72 -4.68
C LEU A 35 -3.78 2.18 -5.01
N GLU A 36 -4.10 2.51 -6.26
CA GLU A 36 -4.47 3.88 -6.66
C GLU A 36 -5.69 4.40 -5.88
N THR A 37 -6.69 3.55 -5.65
CA THR A 37 -7.87 3.91 -4.84
C THR A 37 -7.50 4.19 -3.38
N LEU A 38 -6.59 3.41 -2.79
CA LEU A 38 -6.11 3.63 -1.42
C LEU A 38 -5.22 4.89 -1.32
N LEU A 39 -4.34 5.13 -2.29
CA LEU A 39 -3.50 6.33 -2.34
C LEU A 39 -4.34 7.60 -2.41
N ILE A 40 -5.42 7.62 -3.19
CA ILE A 40 -6.34 8.77 -3.23
C ILE A 40 -6.96 9.02 -1.86
N GLU A 41 -7.44 7.98 -1.18
CA GLU A 41 -8.01 8.14 0.17
C GLU A 41 -6.96 8.70 1.15
N LEU A 42 -5.76 8.12 1.15
CA LEU A 42 -4.65 8.50 2.02
C LEU A 42 -4.18 9.95 1.79
N LEU A 43 -3.96 10.34 0.53
CA LEU A 43 -3.45 11.67 0.17
C LEU A 43 -4.50 12.77 0.42
N LEU A 44 -5.78 12.45 0.27
CA LEU A 44 -6.84 13.41 0.62
C LEU A 44 -6.97 13.58 2.13
N GLU A 45 -6.90 12.47 2.88
CA GLU A 45 -6.93 12.50 4.33
C GLU A 45 -5.72 13.26 4.91
N SER A 46 -4.52 13.03 4.40
CA SER A 46 -3.30 13.73 4.86
C SER A 46 -3.34 15.24 4.59
N LYS A 47 -4.07 15.67 3.57
CA LYS A 47 -4.30 17.10 3.23
C LYS A 47 -5.52 17.69 3.94
N GLY A 48 -6.24 16.91 4.76
CA GLY A 48 -7.49 17.33 5.40
C GLY A 48 -8.64 17.61 4.41
N ALA A 49 -8.53 17.14 3.18
CA ALA A 49 -9.48 17.38 2.11
C ALA A 49 -10.66 16.40 2.18
N LYS A 50 -11.86 16.92 2.44
CA LYS A 50 -13.09 16.13 2.47
C LYS A 50 -13.81 16.19 1.12
N LEU A 51 -13.41 15.31 0.21
CA LEU A 51 -14.14 15.11 -1.05
C LEU A 51 -15.24 14.07 -0.90
N THR A 52 -16.32 14.28 -1.64
CA THR A 52 -17.39 13.31 -1.82
C THR A 52 -16.88 12.08 -2.57
N VAL A 53 -17.60 10.96 -2.46
CA VAL A 53 -17.26 9.72 -3.20
C VAL A 53 -17.27 9.96 -4.72
N ASP A 54 -18.16 10.81 -5.21
CA ASP A 54 -18.26 11.12 -6.64
C ASP A 54 -17.03 11.89 -7.14
N GLU A 55 -16.50 12.81 -6.35
CA GLU A 55 -15.27 13.54 -6.67
C GLU A 55 -14.05 12.61 -6.61
N LYS A 56 -13.96 11.73 -5.60
CA LYS A 56 -12.91 10.69 -5.53
C LYS A 56 -12.96 9.74 -6.74
N ALA A 57 -14.15 9.37 -7.18
CA ALA A 57 -14.35 8.55 -8.37
C ALA A 57 -13.91 9.29 -9.65
N LYS A 58 -14.22 10.58 -9.77
CA LYS A 58 -13.74 11.44 -10.87
C LYS A 58 -12.22 11.53 -10.91
N LEU A 59 -11.56 11.70 -9.75
CA LEU A 59 -10.08 11.66 -9.65
C LEU A 59 -9.50 10.34 -10.18
N ARG A 60 -10.19 9.21 -9.94
CA ARG A 60 -9.81 7.90 -10.51
C ARG A 60 -10.14 7.71 -11.99
N GLY A 61 -10.93 8.61 -12.59
CA GLY A 61 -11.48 8.42 -13.93
C GLY A 61 -12.49 7.27 -14.03
N VAL A 62 -13.25 6.98 -12.96
CA VAL A 62 -14.23 5.86 -12.93
C VAL A 62 -15.58 6.30 -12.37
N SER A 63 -16.61 5.45 -12.53
CA SER A 63 -17.91 5.70 -11.89
C SER A 63 -17.86 5.51 -10.37
N LYS A 64 -18.77 6.17 -9.64
CA LYS A 64 -18.95 6.02 -8.19
C LYS A 64 -19.00 4.56 -7.74
N GLY A 65 -19.82 3.75 -8.42
CA GLY A 65 -19.98 2.33 -8.11
C GLY A 65 -18.69 1.54 -8.34
N SER A 66 -17.94 1.86 -9.40
CA SER A 66 -16.63 1.23 -9.67
C SER A 66 -15.61 1.59 -8.60
N PHE A 67 -15.57 2.85 -8.15
CA PHE A 67 -14.70 3.31 -7.08
C PHE A 67 -15.00 2.57 -5.77
N LEU A 68 -16.26 2.55 -5.35
CA LEU A 68 -16.68 1.89 -4.10
C LEU A 68 -16.40 0.38 -4.12
N ARG A 69 -16.66 -0.31 -5.24
CA ARG A 69 -16.33 -1.74 -5.37
C ARG A 69 -14.83 -1.98 -5.28
N THR A 70 -14.02 -1.16 -5.95
CA THR A 70 -12.56 -1.29 -5.91
C THR A 70 -12.02 -1.06 -4.50
N LYS A 71 -12.56 -0.04 -3.79
CA LYS A 71 -12.22 0.22 -2.38
C LYS A 71 -12.57 -0.97 -1.49
N LYS A 72 -13.78 -1.51 -1.62
CA LYS A 72 -14.20 -2.70 -0.87
C LYS A 72 -13.28 -3.89 -1.14
N GLN A 73 -13.01 -4.19 -2.40
CA GLN A 73 -12.10 -5.29 -2.78
C GLN A 73 -10.70 -5.09 -2.20
N ALA A 74 -10.18 -3.85 -2.18
CA ALA A 74 -8.88 -3.55 -1.57
C ALA A 74 -8.88 -3.90 -0.07
N MET A 75 -9.91 -3.46 0.67
CA MET A 75 -10.06 -3.74 2.10
C MET A 75 -10.25 -5.23 2.39
N ASP A 76 -11.02 -5.94 1.55
CA ASP A 76 -11.22 -7.39 1.68
C ASP A 76 -9.89 -8.15 1.48
N ASN A 77 -9.07 -7.74 0.51
CA ASN A 77 -7.75 -8.34 0.27
C ASN A 77 -6.76 -8.05 1.40
N ILE A 78 -6.74 -6.83 1.95
CA ILE A 78 -5.94 -6.48 3.13
C ILE A 78 -6.34 -7.38 4.30
N THR A 79 -7.64 -7.44 4.61
CA THR A 79 -8.17 -8.25 5.71
C THR A 79 -7.76 -9.70 5.54
N LYS A 80 -8.02 -10.31 4.38
CA LYS A 80 -7.61 -11.70 4.10
C LYS A 80 -6.12 -11.92 4.30
N SER A 81 -5.28 -10.99 3.84
CA SER A 81 -3.81 -11.10 3.99
C SER A 81 -3.40 -11.11 5.47
N LEU A 82 -4.02 -10.27 6.30
CA LEU A 82 -3.79 -10.27 7.75
C LEU A 82 -4.24 -11.58 8.40
N TYR A 83 -5.43 -12.07 8.06
CA TYR A 83 -5.91 -13.37 8.55
C TYR A 83 -5.02 -14.54 8.10
N THR A 84 -4.42 -14.47 6.90
CA THR A 84 -3.43 -15.45 6.46
C THR A 84 -2.19 -15.43 7.34
N VAL A 85 -1.62 -14.25 7.63
CA VAL A 85 -0.46 -14.15 8.54
C VAL A 85 -0.80 -14.71 9.93
N LEU A 86 -1.96 -14.37 10.48
CA LEU A 86 -2.42 -14.89 11.76
C LEU A 86 -2.60 -16.41 11.74
N LEU A 87 -3.20 -16.96 10.67
CA LEU A 87 -3.39 -18.40 10.51
C LEU A 87 -2.04 -19.13 10.45
N LEU A 88 -1.06 -18.61 9.71
CA LEU A 88 0.28 -19.20 9.66
C LEU A 88 0.94 -19.19 11.04
N GLY A 89 0.76 -18.12 11.81
CA GLY A 89 1.25 -18.04 13.18
C GLY A 89 0.59 -19.06 14.10
N TYR A 90 -0.74 -19.19 14.01
CA TYR A 90 -1.51 -20.17 14.76
C TYR A 90 -1.10 -21.62 14.43
N LEU A 91 -0.75 -21.91 13.17
CA LEU A 91 -0.31 -23.23 12.72
C LEU A 91 1.17 -23.54 13.01
N GLY A 92 1.94 -22.61 13.59
CA GLY A 92 3.38 -22.75 13.80
C GLY A 92 4.22 -22.67 12.50
N LEU A 93 3.63 -22.22 11.39
CA LEU A 93 4.35 -21.98 10.13
C LEU A 93 5.01 -20.60 10.08
N PHE A 94 4.63 -19.73 11.02
CA PHE A 94 5.16 -18.39 11.21
C PHE A 94 5.45 -18.18 12.71
N GLU A 95 6.68 -18.43 13.13
CA GLU A 95 7.08 -18.26 14.53
C GLU A 95 8.00 -17.04 14.70
N LEU A 96 7.72 -16.22 15.71
CA LEU A 96 8.69 -15.24 16.19
C LEU A 96 9.73 -15.98 17.07
N PRO A 97 11.04 -15.68 16.96
CA PRO A 97 11.62 -14.45 16.41
C PRO A 97 11.99 -14.50 14.92
N THR A 98 11.84 -15.65 14.24
CA THR A 98 12.30 -15.87 12.86
C THR A 98 11.77 -14.83 11.87
N TYR A 99 10.55 -14.34 12.09
CA TYR A 99 9.92 -13.32 11.24
C TYR A 99 9.78 -11.94 11.90
N SER A 100 10.46 -11.71 13.03
CA SER A 100 10.45 -10.41 13.73
C SER A 100 10.94 -9.26 12.84
N TRP A 101 11.86 -9.57 11.91
CA TRP A 101 12.34 -8.63 10.90
C TRP A 101 11.21 -8.06 10.02
N PHE A 102 10.13 -8.81 9.78
CA PHE A 102 9.02 -8.36 8.95
C PHE A 102 8.21 -7.26 9.65
N LEU A 103 7.99 -7.41 10.97
CA LEU A 103 7.32 -6.39 11.78
C LEU A 103 8.19 -5.15 11.96
N GLN A 104 9.48 -5.34 12.27
CA GLN A 104 10.45 -4.24 12.38
C GLN A 104 10.57 -3.47 11.06
N ALA A 105 10.63 -4.18 9.93
CA ALA A 105 10.65 -3.58 8.60
C ALA A 105 9.42 -2.71 8.34
N SER A 106 8.22 -3.15 8.74
CA SER A 106 7.00 -2.34 8.61
C SER A 106 7.09 -1.03 9.40
N GLU A 107 7.61 -1.06 10.62
CA GLU A 107 7.80 0.14 11.45
C GLU A 107 8.84 1.09 10.84
N THR A 108 9.97 0.53 10.38
CA THR A 108 11.01 1.26 9.64
C THR A 108 10.47 1.98 8.42
N LEU A 109 9.68 1.28 7.60
CA LEU A 109 9.11 1.84 6.38
C LEU A 109 8.21 3.04 6.66
N ASN A 110 7.49 3.02 7.78
CA ASN A 110 6.66 4.14 8.22
C ASN A 110 7.52 5.35 8.65
N GLY A 111 8.66 5.09 9.28
CA GLY A 111 9.63 6.13 9.70
C GLY A 111 10.49 6.70 8.56
N ARG A 112 10.46 6.11 7.36
CA ARG A 112 11.31 6.46 6.20
C ARG A 112 12.81 6.50 6.49
N ASP A 113 13.30 5.66 7.40
CA ASP A 113 14.74 5.58 7.71
C ASP A 113 15.52 4.99 6.51
N PRO A 114 16.39 5.77 5.84
CA PRO A 114 17.08 5.33 4.63
C PRO A 114 17.99 4.12 4.82
N GLU A 115 18.63 3.99 5.98
CA GLU A 115 19.60 2.91 6.23
C GLU A 115 18.88 1.58 6.46
N ALA A 116 17.81 1.60 7.24
CA ALA A 116 16.99 0.42 7.48
C ALA A 116 16.14 0.04 6.24
N ILE A 117 15.74 1.00 5.40
CA ILE A 117 15.19 0.74 4.06
C ILE A 117 16.20 -0.01 3.18
N SER A 118 17.45 0.45 3.13
CA SER A 118 18.50 -0.20 2.33
C SER A 118 18.75 -1.64 2.79
N LYS A 119 18.78 -1.86 4.10
CA LYS A 119 18.90 -3.18 4.71
C LYS A 119 17.73 -4.10 4.38
N LEU A 120 16.50 -3.57 4.40
CA LEU A 120 15.30 -4.30 3.99
C LEU A 120 15.35 -4.69 2.51
N LEU A 121 15.76 -3.77 1.63
CA LEU A 121 15.89 -4.03 0.20
C LEU A 121 16.90 -5.15 -0.07
N LEU A 122 18.06 -5.13 0.61
CA LEU A 122 19.04 -6.21 0.54
C LEU A 122 18.42 -7.55 0.96
N MET A 123 17.77 -7.62 2.12
CA MET A 123 17.10 -8.86 2.57
C MET A 123 16.05 -9.36 1.57
N LEU A 124 15.17 -8.50 1.06
CA LEU A 124 14.13 -8.89 0.10
C LEU A 124 14.69 -9.32 -1.26
N THR A 125 15.89 -8.88 -1.62
CA THR A 125 16.58 -9.30 -2.85
C THR A 125 17.37 -10.61 -2.66
N GLU A 126 17.88 -10.88 -1.46
CA GLU A 126 18.67 -12.08 -1.14
C GLU A 126 17.83 -13.33 -0.85
N VAL A 127 16.57 -13.18 -0.42
CA VAL A 127 15.60 -14.30 -0.25
C VAL A 127 15.26 -15.02 -1.58
N LYS A 128 15.85 -14.58 -2.70
CA LYS A 128 15.78 -15.26 -4.01
C LYS A 128 16.74 -16.46 -4.17
N LYS A 129 17.43 -16.93 -3.13
CA LYS A 129 18.26 -18.16 -3.20
C LYS A 129 17.65 -19.30 -2.41
#